data_AF-A0A8H3HVW6-F1
#
_entry.id   AF-A0A8H3HVW6-F1
#
_cell.length_a   1.000
_cell.length_b   1.000
_cell.length_c   1.000
_cell.angle_alpha   90.00
_cell.angle_beta   90.00
_cell.angle_gamma   90.00
#
_symmetry.space_group_name_H-M   'P 1'
#
loop_
_entity.id
_entity.type
_entity.pdbx_description
1 polymer ?
#
loop_
_entity_poly.entity_id
_entity_poly.type
_entity_poly.pdbx_seq_one_letter_code
_entity_poly.pdbx_strand_id
1 'polypeptide(L)'
;MRLLLVCLADAHKERFKLRHETDDIHKEIENRSMILTLTPDDDPDLPDLLSTLGNAHTARFWCLGDEDDMEKAIEYKSIALELMPENNPDLARQLVNLATSHRVRFERLGELPDIGKAIEYNLRAVAITAEDDPNFPDWQAELGKSHSYRFGSQGELEDLKQAIAYETRALAMTPDGHPHLPN
;
A
#
# COMPACT_ATOMS: atom_id res chain seq x y z
N MET A 1 -15.21 -24.57 2.78
CA MET A 1 -14.24 -24.11 3.79
C MET A 1 -13.56 -22.81 3.35
N ARG A 2 -12.80 -22.79 2.24
CA ARG A 2 -12.12 -21.58 1.70
C ARG A 2 -13.04 -20.35 1.57
N LEU A 3 -14.20 -20.49 0.93
CA LEU A 3 -15.17 -19.37 0.78
C LEU A 3 -15.66 -18.80 2.11
N LEU A 4 -15.87 -19.63 3.13
CA LEU A 4 -16.29 -19.16 4.46
C LEU A 4 -15.18 -18.37 5.15
N LEU A 5 -13.93 -18.82 5.01
CA LEU A 5 -12.76 -18.10 5.53
C LEU A 5 -12.60 -16.73 4.86
N VAL A 6 -12.83 -16.63 3.55
CA VAL A 6 -12.78 -15.35 2.81
C VAL A 6 -13.82 -14.38 3.36
N CYS A 7 -15.08 -14.80 3.45
CA CYS A 7 -16.15 -13.94 3.97
C CYS A 7 -15.89 -13.49 5.43
N LEU A 8 -15.36 -14.37 6.28
CA LEU A 8 -15.00 -14.02 7.65
C LEU A 8 -13.83 -13.03 7.70
N ALA A 9 -12.79 -13.24 6.90
CA ALA A 9 -11.65 -12.33 6.82
C ALA A 9 -12.09 -10.93 6.37
N ASP A 10 -12.95 -10.84 5.34
CA ASP A 10 -13.46 -9.56 4.85
C ASP A 10 -14.36 -8.87 5.88
N ALA A 11 -15.21 -9.63 6.59
CA ALA A 11 -16.03 -9.08 7.67
C ALA A 11 -15.18 -8.51 8.82
N HIS A 12 -14.13 -9.21 9.23
CA HIS A 12 -13.19 -8.72 10.24
C HIS A 12 -12.44 -7.48 9.76
N LYS A 13 -11.96 -7.46 8.51
CA LYS A 13 -11.33 -6.29 7.89
C LYS A 13 -12.23 -5.05 7.96
N GLU A 14 -13.48 -5.18 7.55
CA GLU A 14 -14.42 -4.05 7.53
C GLU A 14 -14.76 -3.59 8.95
N ARG A 15 -14.93 -4.52 9.91
CA ARG A 15 -15.17 -4.14 11.31
C ARG A 15 -13.94 -3.46 11.94
N PHE A 16 -12.74 -3.94 11.63
CA PHE A 16 -11.49 -3.29 12.04
C PHE A 16 -11.38 -1.87 11.50
N LYS A 17 -11.66 -1.64 10.21
CA LYS A 17 -11.64 -0.28 9.63
C LYS A 17 -12.59 0.68 10.35
N LEU A 18 -13.75 0.19 10.79
CA LEU A 18 -14.77 1.02 11.44
C LEU A 18 -14.49 1.28 12.92
N ARG A 19 -13.81 0.36 13.61
CA ARG A 19 -13.73 0.37 15.08
C ARG A 19 -12.32 0.32 15.66
N HIS A 20 -11.33 0.00 14.83
CA HIS A 20 -9.94 -0.22 15.22
C HIS A 20 -9.77 -1.27 16.34
N GLU A 21 -10.68 -2.27 16.39
CA GLU A 21 -10.62 -3.38 17.35
C GLU A 21 -9.49 -4.35 16.94
N THR A 22 -8.43 -4.47 17.76
CA THR A 22 -7.25 -5.27 17.42
C THR A 22 -7.51 -6.77 17.26
N ASP A 23 -8.55 -7.29 17.90
CA ASP A 23 -9.00 -8.69 17.72
C ASP A 23 -9.47 -8.96 16.28
N ASP A 24 -10.03 -7.95 15.61
CA ASP A 24 -10.46 -8.10 14.22
C ASP A 24 -9.28 -8.24 13.26
N ILE A 25 -8.24 -7.42 13.40
CA ILE A 25 -7.07 -7.53 12.53
C ILE A 25 -6.31 -8.84 12.79
N HIS A 26 -6.32 -9.37 14.02
CA HIS A 26 -5.78 -10.69 14.33
C HIS A 26 -6.55 -11.80 13.58
N LYS A 27 -7.89 -11.78 13.65
CA LYS A 27 -8.73 -12.77 12.99
C LYS A 27 -8.70 -12.65 11.47
N GLU A 28 -8.56 -11.45 10.93
CA GLU A 28 -8.34 -11.26 9.50
C GLU A 28 -7.06 -11.98 9.06
N ILE A 29 -5.93 -11.70 9.73
CA ILE A 29 -4.64 -12.30 9.41
C ILE A 29 -4.71 -13.82 9.55
N GLU A 30 -5.26 -14.35 10.65
CA GLU A 30 -5.39 -15.79 10.87
C GLU A 30 -6.18 -16.48 9.74
N ASN A 31 -7.35 -15.94 9.38
CA ASN A 31 -8.17 -16.50 8.32
C ASN A 31 -7.47 -16.43 6.95
N ARG A 32 -6.81 -15.31 6.63
CA ARG A 32 -6.07 -15.15 5.36
C ARG A 32 -4.85 -16.06 5.29
N SER A 33 -4.10 -16.23 6.37
CA SER A 33 -3.01 -17.20 6.45
C SER A 33 -3.50 -18.63 6.25
N MET A 34 -4.67 -18.99 6.80
CA MET A 34 -5.28 -20.30 6.56
C MET A 34 -5.74 -20.47 5.11
N ILE A 35 -6.21 -19.41 4.44
CA ILE A 35 -6.51 -19.48 3.01
C ILE A 35 -5.22 -19.69 2.21
N LEU A 36 -4.13 -18.99 2.56
CA LEU A 36 -2.84 -19.11 1.89
C LEU A 36 -2.30 -20.54 1.94
N THR A 37 -2.37 -21.22 3.08
CA THR A 37 -1.91 -22.63 3.19
C THR A 37 -2.74 -23.62 2.36
N LEU A 38 -3.95 -23.23 1.94
CA LEU A 38 -4.86 -24.04 1.12
C LEU A 38 -4.83 -23.65 -0.36
N THR A 39 -4.06 -22.62 -0.73
CA THR A 39 -4.00 -22.06 -2.07
C THR A 39 -2.78 -22.61 -2.80
N PRO A 40 -2.93 -23.30 -3.94
CA PRO A 40 -1.80 -23.74 -4.76
C PRO A 40 -0.94 -22.58 -5.27
N ASP A 41 0.35 -22.82 -5.52
CA ASP A 41 1.29 -21.79 -6.01
C ASP A 41 0.93 -21.26 -7.40
N ASP A 42 0.17 -22.02 -8.20
CA ASP A 42 -0.30 -21.66 -9.54
C ASP A 42 -1.72 -21.07 -9.56
N ASP A 43 -2.31 -20.81 -8.38
CA ASP A 43 -3.64 -20.20 -8.26
C ASP A 43 -3.59 -18.73 -8.74
N PRO A 44 -4.46 -18.34 -9.71
CA PRO A 44 -4.45 -16.98 -10.25
C PRO A 44 -4.81 -15.90 -9.23
N ASP A 45 -5.50 -16.24 -8.13
CA ASP A 45 -5.89 -15.31 -7.07
C ASP A 45 -4.79 -15.18 -5.99
N LEU A 46 -3.70 -15.94 -6.09
CA LEU A 46 -2.60 -15.92 -5.11
C LEU A 46 -1.96 -14.53 -4.93
N PRO A 47 -1.67 -13.75 -5.99
CA PRO A 47 -1.10 -12.41 -5.83
C PRO A 47 -2.01 -11.47 -5.02
N ASP A 48 -3.32 -11.53 -5.25
CA ASP A 48 -4.29 -10.70 -4.53
C ASP A 48 -4.43 -11.11 -3.06
N LEU A 49 -4.40 -12.42 -2.79
CA LEU A 49 -4.39 -12.94 -1.43
C LEU A 49 -3.17 -12.46 -0.65
N LEU A 50 -1.97 -12.59 -1.25
CA LEU A 50 -0.71 -12.14 -0.67
C LEU A 50 -0.70 -10.64 -0.42
N SER A 51 -1.13 -9.85 -1.42
CA SER A 51 -1.28 -8.40 -1.27
C SER A 51 -2.21 -8.04 -0.11
N THR A 52 -3.35 -8.71 0.00
CA THR A 52 -4.33 -8.43 1.05
C THR A 52 -3.81 -8.83 2.42
N LEU A 53 -3.10 -9.95 2.53
CA LEU A 53 -2.42 -10.36 3.76
C LEU A 53 -1.34 -9.35 4.16
N GLY A 54 -0.53 -8.88 3.20
CA GLY A 54 0.47 -7.85 3.46
C GLY A 54 -0.14 -6.49 3.88
N ASN A 55 -1.31 -6.14 3.36
CA ASN A 55 -2.05 -4.95 3.80
C ASN A 55 -2.56 -5.10 5.24
N ALA A 56 -3.06 -6.28 5.63
CA ALA A 56 -3.49 -6.55 6.99
C ALA A 56 -2.31 -6.44 7.99
N HIS A 57 -1.14 -6.98 7.63
CA HIS A 57 0.09 -6.81 8.42
C HIS A 57 0.53 -5.35 8.51
N THR A 58 0.49 -4.58 7.41
CA THR A 58 0.80 -3.13 7.45
C THR A 58 -0.13 -2.39 8.42
N ALA A 59 -1.42 -2.70 8.40
CA ALA A 59 -2.40 -2.09 9.28
C ALA A 59 -2.19 -2.48 10.75
N ARG A 60 -1.83 -3.74 11.03
CA ARG A 60 -1.51 -4.18 12.40
C ARG A 60 -0.23 -3.53 12.92
N PHE A 61 0.82 -3.43 12.09
CA PHE A 61 2.04 -2.69 12.42
C PHE A 61 1.73 -1.23 12.78
N TRP A 62 0.86 -0.57 12.01
CA TRP A 62 0.47 0.81 12.30
C TRP A 62 -0.14 0.95 13.70
N CYS A 63 -0.96 -0.02 14.13
CA CYS A 63 -1.62 -0.01 15.44
C CYS A 63 -0.72 -0.45 16.59
N LEU A 64 0.11 -1.47 16.39
CA LEU A 64 0.82 -2.17 17.47
C LEU A 64 2.33 -1.90 17.49
N GLY A 65 2.90 -1.49 16.36
CA GLY A 65 4.34 -1.25 16.21
C GLY A 65 5.20 -2.50 16.16
N ASP A 66 4.62 -3.67 15.87
CA ASP A 66 5.35 -4.94 15.78
C ASP A 66 6.17 -5.04 14.47
N GLU A 67 7.49 -4.97 14.56
CA GLU A 67 8.37 -4.98 13.39
C GLU A 67 8.21 -6.25 12.53
N ASP A 68 7.87 -7.39 13.13
CA ASP A 68 7.62 -8.65 12.41
C ASP A 68 6.43 -8.51 11.43
N ASP A 69 5.45 -7.66 11.75
CA ASP A 69 4.35 -7.37 10.84
C ASP A 69 4.84 -6.58 9.62
N MET A 70 5.75 -5.64 9.84
CA MET A 70 6.28 -4.83 8.76
C MET A 70 7.14 -5.67 7.80
N GLU A 71 7.92 -6.60 8.33
CA GLU A 71 8.68 -7.57 7.52
C GLU A 71 7.74 -8.45 6.69
N LYS A 72 6.73 -9.07 7.31
CA LYS A 72 5.73 -9.88 6.60
C LYS A 72 4.95 -9.09 5.56
N ALA A 73 4.62 -7.83 5.85
CA ALA A 73 3.92 -6.96 4.91
C ALA A 73 4.73 -6.74 3.63
N ILE A 74 6.02 -6.43 3.77
CA ILE A 74 6.93 -6.23 2.64
C ILE A 74 7.16 -7.55 1.91
N GLU A 75 7.37 -8.65 2.62
CA GLU A 75 7.55 -9.99 2.05
C GLU A 75 6.36 -10.38 1.16
N TYR A 76 5.14 -10.41 1.71
CA TYR A 76 3.96 -10.84 0.95
C TYR A 76 3.66 -9.92 -0.23
N LYS A 77 3.81 -8.61 -0.09
CA LYS A 77 3.60 -7.66 -1.21
C LYS A 77 4.67 -7.80 -2.28
N SER A 78 5.91 -8.13 -1.91
CA SER A 78 6.98 -8.37 -2.88
C SER A 78 6.73 -9.65 -3.67
N ILE A 79 6.35 -10.75 -3.01
CA ILE A 79 5.97 -12.00 -3.67
C ILE A 79 4.76 -11.77 -4.59
N ALA A 80 3.73 -11.05 -4.12
CA ALA A 80 2.58 -10.70 -4.94
C ALA A 80 2.99 -9.95 -6.23
N LEU A 81 3.91 -8.99 -6.10
CA LEU A 81 4.42 -8.22 -7.23
C LEU A 81 5.21 -9.08 -8.23
N GLU A 82 6.02 -10.02 -7.75
CA GLU A 82 6.81 -10.93 -8.59
C GLU A 82 5.94 -11.92 -9.38
N LEU A 83 4.79 -12.31 -8.83
CA LEU A 83 3.84 -13.21 -9.49
C LEU A 83 2.95 -12.51 -10.53
N MET A 84 2.88 -11.18 -10.54
CA MET A 84 2.05 -10.44 -11.47
C MET A 84 2.73 -10.27 -12.84
N PRO A 85 2.02 -10.51 -13.96
CA PRO A 85 2.54 -10.18 -15.27
C PRO A 85 2.63 -8.67 -15.48
N GLU A 86 3.56 -8.22 -16.32
CA GLU A 86 3.83 -6.79 -16.58
C GLU A 86 2.61 -6.00 -17.10
N ASN A 87 1.65 -6.69 -17.72
CA ASN A 87 0.43 -6.10 -18.26
C ASN A 87 -0.77 -6.23 -17.32
N ASN A 88 -0.58 -6.62 -16.06
CA ASN A 88 -1.66 -6.72 -15.09
C ASN A 88 -2.20 -5.31 -14.77
N PRO A 89 -3.52 -5.06 -14.90
CA PRO A 89 -4.12 -3.75 -14.61
C PRO A 89 -3.91 -3.30 -13.15
N ASP A 90 -3.72 -4.24 -12.23
CA ASP A 90 -3.50 -3.95 -10.81
C ASP A 90 -2.04 -3.73 -10.42
N LEU A 91 -1.10 -3.85 -11.38
CA LEU A 91 0.33 -3.75 -11.10
C LEU A 91 0.70 -2.40 -10.45
N ALA A 92 0.14 -1.29 -10.96
CA ALA A 92 0.37 0.05 -10.39
C ALA A 92 -0.10 0.14 -8.93
N ARG A 93 -1.26 -0.43 -8.64
CA ARG A 93 -1.84 -0.49 -7.29
C ARG A 93 -0.97 -1.31 -6.34
N GLN A 94 -0.40 -2.42 -6.79
CA GLN A 94 0.51 -3.21 -5.97
C GLN A 94 1.83 -2.51 -5.69
N LEU A 95 2.40 -1.82 -6.69
CA LEU A 95 3.59 -1.00 -6.51
C LEU A 95 3.36 0.07 -5.43
N VAL A 96 2.23 0.78 -5.45
CA VAL A 96 1.93 1.79 -4.43
C VAL A 96 1.62 1.19 -3.06
N ASN A 97 0.99 0.01 -3.00
CA ASN A 97 0.81 -0.70 -1.73
C ASN A 97 2.15 -1.07 -1.08
N LEU A 98 3.14 -1.49 -1.88
CA LEU A 98 4.50 -1.78 -1.42
C LEU A 98 5.26 -0.51 -1.04
N ALA A 99 5.11 0.56 -1.83
CA ALA A 99 5.64 1.88 -1.49
C ALA A 99 5.12 2.40 -0.14
N THR A 100 3.82 2.24 0.10
CA THR A 100 3.16 2.62 1.36
C THR A 100 3.74 1.85 2.54
N SER A 101 3.98 0.55 2.38
CA SER A 101 4.62 -0.27 3.42
C SER A 101 6.01 0.26 3.79
N HIS A 102 6.86 0.53 2.79
CA HIS A 102 8.17 1.13 3.05
C HIS A 102 8.06 2.51 3.71
N ARG A 103 7.16 3.37 3.22
CA ARG A 103 6.93 4.69 3.82
C ARG A 103 6.50 4.60 5.29
N VAL A 104 5.56 3.71 5.62
CA VAL A 104 5.09 3.49 6.98
C VAL A 104 6.21 2.98 7.90
N ARG A 105 7.05 2.06 7.42
CA ARG A 105 8.24 1.59 8.14
C ARG A 105 9.21 2.74 8.41
N PHE A 106 9.47 3.57 7.41
CA PHE A 106 10.29 4.77 7.54
C PHE A 106 9.74 5.75 8.58
N GLU A 107 8.43 6.03 8.55
CA GLU A 107 7.79 6.95 9.51
C GLU A 107 7.93 6.47 10.97
N ARG A 108 7.87 5.16 11.19
CA ARG A 108 7.95 4.55 12.52
C ARG A 108 9.39 4.36 13.01
N LEU A 109 10.29 3.92 12.13
CA LEU A 109 11.63 3.45 12.50
C LEU A 109 12.76 4.41 12.06
N GLY A 110 12.47 5.35 11.15
CA GLY A 110 13.45 6.32 10.65
C GLY A 110 14.47 5.75 9.65
N GLU A 111 14.19 4.57 9.08
CA GLU A 111 15.12 3.88 8.19
C GLU A 111 15.21 4.52 6.80
N LEU A 112 16.23 5.36 6.58
CA LEU A 112 16.44 6.08 5.32
C LEU A 112 16.33 5.24 4.02
N PRO A 113 16.79 3.97 3.96
CA PRO A 113 16.62 3.16 2.75
C PRO A 113 15.15 2.94 2.35
N ASP A 114 14.23 2.91 3.32
CA ASP A 114 12.82 2.65 3.06
C ASP A 114 12.14 3.81 2.33
N ILE A 115 12.42 5.07 2.69
CA ILE A 115 11.83 6.19 1.96
C ILE A 115 12.35 6.27 0.51
N GLY A 116 13.58 5.83 0.27
CA GLY A 116 14.12 5.65 -1.08
C GLY A 116 13.33 4.62 -1.89
N LYS A 117 13.07 3.45 -1.31
CA LYS A 117 12.24 2.39 -1.94
C LYS A 117 10.81 2.84 -2.18
N ALA A 118 10.20 3.57 -1.24
CA ALA A 118 8.86 4.11 -1.41
C ALA A 118 8.78 5.04 -2.64
N ILE A 119 9.76 5.93 -2.82
CA ILE A 119 9.85 6.81 -3.99
C ILE A 119 10.05 5.99 -5.28
N GLU A 120 10.93 4.98 -5.26
CA GLU A 120 11.17 4.11 -6.42
C GLU A 120 9.90 3.41 -6.89
N TYR A 121 9.16 2.77 -5.98
CA TYR A 121 7.93 2.06 -6.33
C TYR A 121 6.81 3.01 -6.78
N ASN A 122 6.67 4.19 -6.15
CA ASN A 122 5.71 5.20 -6.60
C ASN A 122 6.05 5.74 -8.01
N LEU A 123 7.34 5.97 -8.31
CA LEU A 123 7.78 6.35 -9.65
C LEU A 123 7.44 5.28 -10.70
N ARG A 124 7.64 4.00 -10.36
CA ARG A 124 7.26 2.89 -11.25
C ARG A 124 5.75 2.85 -11.49
N ALA A 125 4.93 3.06 -10.46
CA ALA A 125 3.47 3.09 -10.59
C ALA A 125 3.02 4.22 -11.53
N VAL A 126 3.57 5.43 -11.36
CA VAL A 126 3.32 6.57 -12.26
C VAL A 126 3.78 6.28 -13.68
N ALA A 127 4.93 5.63 -13.87
CA ALA A 127 5.49 5.34 -15.19
C ALA A 127 4.66 4.35 -16.02
N ILE A 128 3.93 3.43 -15.37
CA ILE A 128 3.11 2.42 -16.06
C ILE A 128 1.63 2.80 -16.15
N THR A 129 1.22 3.91 -15.53
CA THR A 129 -0.17 4.37 -15.52
C THR A 129 -0.33 5.50 -16.54
N ALA A 130 -1.36 5.41 -17.40
CA ALA A 130 -1.65 6.47 -18.37
C ALA A 130 -2.20 7.72 -17.66
N GLU A 131 -1.96 8.92 -18.23
CA GLU A 131 -2.36 10.18 -17.60
C GLU A 131 -3.89 10.38 -17.52
N ASP A 132 -4.65 9.67 -18.36
CA ASP A 132 -6.12 9.66 -18.38
C ASP A 132 -6.72 8.58 -17.45
N ASP A 133 -5.89 7.78 -16.77
CA ASP A 133 -6.35 6.81 -15.77
C ASP A 133 -6.91 7.54 -14.53
N PRO A 134 -8.09 7.15 -14.02
CA PRO A 134 -8.69 7.75 -12.84
C PRO A 134 -7.81 7.73 -11.57
N ASN A 135 -6.90 6.76 -11.45
CA ASN A 135 -5.99 6.63 -10.30
C ASN A 135 -4.67 7.39 -10.49
N PHE A 136 -4.39 7.91 -11.69
CA PHE A 136 -3.16 8.66 -11.96
C PHE A 136 -2.94 9.82 -10.98
N PRO A 137 -3.96 10.64 -10.61
CA PRO A 137 -3.80 11.69 -9.60
C PRO A 137 -3.40 11.15 -8.23
N ASP A 138 -3.93 9.99 -7.82
CA ASP A 138 -3.61 9.38 -6.53
C ASP A 138 -2.15 8.90 -6.50
N TRP A 139 -1.63 8.32 -7.59
CA TRP A 139 -0.23 7.93 -7.69
C TRP A 139 0.73 9.13 -7.64
N GLN A 140 0.35 10.26 -8.26
CA GLN A 140 1.08 11.52 -8.14
C GLN A 140 1.09 12.00 -6.68
N ALA A 141 -0.06 11.94 -6.00
CA ALA A 141 -0.17 12.34 -4.60
C ALA A 141 0.69 11.45 -3.67
N GLU A 142 0.73 10.14 -3.88
CA GLU A 142 1.58 9.23 -3.10
C GLU A 142 3.07 9.50 -3.34
N LEU A 143 3.48 9.85 -4.56
CA LEU A 143 4.85 10.26 -4.85
C LEU A 143 5.21 11.58 -4.14
N GLY A 144 4.31 12.56 -4.19
CA GLY A 144 4.45 13.83 -3.47
C GLY A 144 4.61 13.63 -1.97
N LYS A 145 3.76 12.79 -1.36
CA LYS A 145 3.86 12.41 0.06
C LYS A 145 5.23 11.83 0.39
N SER A 146 5.72 10.85 -0.38
CA SER A 146 7.03 10.23 -0.12
C SER A 146 8.19 11.25 -0.17
N HIS A 147 8.15 12.21 -1.10
CA HIS A 147 9.11 13.32 -1.12
C HIS A 147 8.98 14.25 0.10
N SER A 148 7.76 14.58 0.53
CA SER A 148 7.50 15.37 1.75
C SER A 148 8.09 14.69 2.99
N TYR A 149 7.93 13.37 3.13
CA TYR A 149 8.51 12.60 4.24
C TYR A 149 10.05 12.59 4.20
N ARG A 150 10.65 12.42 3.01
CA ARG A 150 12.12 12.48 2.88
C ARG A 150 12.67 13.86 3.22
N PHE A 151 12.00 14.93 2.75
CA PHE A 151 12.33 16.30 3.12
C PHE A 151 12.27 16.51 4.64
N GLY A 152 11.23 16.03 5.31
CA GLY A 152 11.10 16.15 6.77
C GLY A 152 12.25 15.52 7.56
N SER A 153 12.89 14.49 7.00
CA SER A 153 14.03 13.79 7.62
C SER A 153 15.39 14.37 7.23
N GLN A 154 15.59 14.72 5.95
CA GLN A 154 16.90 15.12 5.43
C GLN A 154 17.06 16.64 5.23
N GLY A 155 15.97 17.39 5.11
CA GLY A 155 15.97 18.83 4.87
C GLY A 155 16.37 19.24 3.44
N GLU A 156 16.44 18.29 2.50
CA GLU A 156 16.87 18.53 1.13
C GLU A 156 15.80 19.31 0.34
N LEU A 157 16.13 20.54 -0.06
CA LEU A 157 15.17 21.44 -0.73
C LEU A 157 14.62 20.85 -2.05
N GLU A 158 15.39 20.00 -2.72
CA GLU A 158 14.93 19.34 -3.93
C GLU A 158 13.74 18.42 -3.66
N ASP A 159 13.70 17.72 -2.53
CA ASP A 159 12.56 16.90 -2.14
C ASP A 159 11.30 17.73 -1.91
N LEU A 160 11.43 18.89 -1.26
CA LEU A 160 10.30 19.78 -1.06
C LEU A 160 9.75 20.30 -2.40
N LYS A 161 10.62 20.60 -3.37
CA LYS A 161 10.19 21.02 -4.71
C LYS A 161 9.45 19.91 -5.44
N GLN A 162 9.96 18.68 -5.40
CA GLN A 162 9.31 17.52 -6.02
C GLN A 162 7.96 17.24 -5.36
N ALA A 163 7.87 17.29 -4.02
CA ALA A 163 6.63 17.15 -3.30
C ALA A 163 5.56 18.15 -3.78
N ILE A 164 5.89 19.44 -3.80
CA ILE A 164 4.99 20.50 -4.27
C ILE A 164 4.58 20.26 -5.73
N ALA A 165 5.53 19.90 -6.61
CA ALA A 165 5.24 19.67 -8.02
C ALA A 165 4.25 18.51 -8.23
N TYR A 166 4.46 17.38 -7.55
CA TYR A 166 3.60 16.21 -7.68
C TYR A 166 2.22 16.42 -7.04
N GLU A 167 2.15 17.02 -5.86
CA GLU A 167 0.87 17.35 -5.20
C GLU A 167 0.07 18.39 -6.00
N THR A 168 0.73 19.39 -6.59
CA THR A 168 0.08 20.37 -7.47
C THR A 168 -0.49 19.69 -8.73
N ARG A 169 0.26 18.76 -9.33
CA ARG A 169 -0.20 18.00 -10.49
C ARG A 169 -1.41 17.13 -10.15
N ALA A 170 -1.37 16.41 -9.02
CA ALA A 170 -2.49 15.62 -8.52
C ALA A 170 -3.75 16.47 -8.31
N LEU A 171 -3.59 17.63 -7.69
CA LEU A 171 -4.69 18.57 -7.44
C LEU A 171 -5.31 19.08 -8.75
N ALA A 172 -4.49 19.46 -9.74
CA ALA A 172 -4.96 19.98 -11.01
C ALA A 172 -5.74 18.95 -11.86
N MET A 173 -5.53 17.66 -11.62
CA MET A 173 -6.20 16.55 -12.33
C MET A 173 -7.45 16.06 -11.60
N THR A 174 -7.63 16.46 -10.35
CA THR A 174 -8.78 16.08 -9.54
C THR A 174 -9.98 16.96 -9.93
N PRO A 175 -11.09 16.42 -10.48
CA PRO A 175 -12.24 17.23 -10.87
C PRO A 175 -12.85 17.98 -9.67
N ASP A 176 -13.38 19.18 -9.91
CA ASP A 176 -14.15 19.93 -8.92
C ASP A 176 -15.30 19.06 -8.37
N GLY A 177 -15.24 18.71 -7.08
CA GLY A 177 -16.21 17.83 -6.40
C GLY A 177 -15.64 16.53 -5.82
N HIS A 178 -14.33 16.31 -5.87
CA HIS A 178 -13.69 15.15 -5.24
C HIS A 178 -13.78 15.20 -3.69
N PRO A 179 -14.04 14.07 -3.00
CA PRO A 179 -14.25 14.01 -1.54
C PRO A 179 -13.06 14.48 -0.67
N HIS A 180 -11.92 14.83 -1.28
CA HIS A 180 -10.74 15.37 -0.60
C HIS A 180 -10.50 16.87 -0.84
N LEU A 181 -11.35 17.56 -1.60
CA LEU A 181 -11.35 19.03 -1.67
C LEU A 181 -12.25 19.58 -0.56
N PRO A 182 -11.76 20.46 0.33
CA PRO A 182 -12.65 21.15 1.26
C PRO A 182 -13.59 22.08 0.45
N ASN A 183 -14.89 21.98 0.73
CA ASN A 183 -15.91 22.94 0.25
C ASN A 183 -15.58 24.37 0.66
#